data_AF-A0A183J848-F1
#
_entry.id   AF-A0A183J848-F1
#
_cell.length_a   1.000
_cell.length_b   1.000
_cell.length_c   1.000
_cell.angle_alpha   90.00
_cell.angle_beta   90.00
_cell.angle_gamma   90.00
#
_symmetry.space_group_name_H-M   'P 1'
#
loop_
_entity.id
_entity.type
_entity.pdbx_description
1 polymer ?
#
loop_
_entity_poly.entity_id
_entity_poly.type
_entity_poly.pdbx_seq_one_letter_code
_entity_poly.pdbx_strand_id
1 'polypeptide(L)'
;MLERMAHRSACACDGDSGDGAGVMTAIPHELYANDLKANSVHLPERGRYATGLIFFDKKTYKQGIEAVNDIVESCSFKVLFWRSPPVDSSVLGSESRKNEPCIRQIFVVGSCPSDDEMQRKVGVYNKCIRFRF
;
A
#
# COMPACT_ATOMS: atom_id res chain seq x y z
N MET A 1 -4.89 21.69 0.38
CA MET A 1 -3.95 21.92 1.51
C MET A 1 -2.51 21.59 1.11
N LEU A 2 -2.23 20.41 0.56
CA LEU A 2 -0.89 20.05 0.03
C LEU A 2 -0.35 21.03 -1.02
N GLU A 3 -1.17 21.47 -1.98
CA GLU A 3 -0.75 22.45 -2.99
C GLU A 3 -0.22 23.77 -2.40
N ARG A 4 -0.74 24.18 -1.23
CA ARG A 4 -0.31 25.41 -0.55
C ARG A 4 1.00 25.25 0.23
N MET A 5 1.55 24.04 0.31
CA MET A 5 2.83 23.74 0.93
C MET A 5 3.97 23.60 -0.09
N ALA A 6 3.71 23.76 -1.40
CA ALA A 6 4.69 23.57 -2.46
C ALA A 6 5.95 24.43 -2.29
N HIS A 7 5.83 25.66 -1.79
CA HIS A 7 6.97 26.55 -1.48
C HIS A 7 7.89 26.02 -0.37
N ARG A 8 7.46 24.99 0.38
CA ARG A 8 8.25 24.36 1.45
C ARG A 8 8.90 23.05 1.01
N SER A 9 8.74 22.67 -0.25
CA SER A 9 9.34 21.45 -0.82
C SER A 9 10.62 21.81 -1.56
N ALA A 10 11.65 20.99 -1.41
CA ALA A 10 12.80 21.04 -2.29
C ALA A 10 12.42 20.37 -3.62
N CYS A 11 12.70 21.03 -4.74
CA CYS A 11 12.67 20.41 -6.06
C CYS A 11 14.07 19.86 -6.36
N ALA A 12 14.13 18.70 -7.00
CA ALA A 12 15.36 18.16 -7.55
C ALA A 12 15.86 19.04 -8.71
N CYS A 13 17.07 18.74 -9.19
CA CYS A 13 17.79 19.54 -10.18
C CYS A 13 17.05 19.70 -11.52
N ASP A 14 16.04 18.87 -11.79
CA ASP A 14 15.18 18.91 -12.99
C ASP A 14 13.96 19.85 -12.86
N GLY A 15 13.75 20.48 -11.70
CA GLY A 15 12.70 21.47 -11.46
C GLY A 15 11.28 20.92 -11.33
N ASP A 16 11.08 19.65 -11.69
CA ASP A 16 9.77 18.99 -11.80
C ASP A 16 9.63 17.81 -10.81
N SER A 17 10.75 17.18 -10.42
CA SER A 17 10.74 16.12 -9.41
C SER A 17 10.78 16.72 -8.00
N GLY A 18 9.72 16.55 -7.21
CA GLY A 18 9.68 16.96 -5.80
C GLY A 18 10.26 15.91 -4.86
N ASP A 19 10.79 16.34 -3.70
CA ASP A 19 11.35 15.46 -2.65
C ASP A 19 10.34 14.44 -2.07
N GLY A 20 9.04 14.78 -2.11
CA GLY A 20 7.96 13.86 -1.78
C GLY A 20 6.73 14.54 -1.20
N ALA A 21 5.55 14.01 -1.51
CA ALA A 21 4.28 14.45 -0.96
C ALA A 21 3.41 13.22 -0.64
N GLY A 22 2.63 13.27 0.43
CA GLY A 22 1.77 12.15 0.85
C GLY A 22 0.61 12.61 1.72
N VAL A 23 -0.46 11.85 1.68
CA VAL A 23 -1.64 12.02 2.55
C VAL A 23 -1.97 10.67 3.19
N MET A 24 -2.16 10.69 4.50
CA MET A 24 -2.63 9.53 5.26
C MET A 24 -4.13 9.70 5.50
N THR A 25 -4.92 8.69 5.14
CA THR A 25 -6.38 8.69 5.33
C THR A 25 -6.81 7.43 6.05
N ALA A 26 -7.97 7.45 6.69
CA ALA A 26 -8.61 6.22 7.14
C ALA A 26 -8.85 5.27 5.95
N ILE A 27 -8.89 3.97 6.21
CA ILE A 27 -9.13 2.94 5.18
C ILE A 27 -10.51 3.19 4.54
N PRO A 28 -10.58 3.54 3.24
CA PRO A 28 -11.85 3.81 2.55
C PRO A 28 -12.55 2.50 2.18
N HIS A 29 -13.17 1.86 3.18
CA HIS A 29 -13.76 0.53 3.05
C HIS A 29 -14.73 0.39 1.87
N GLU A 30 -15.65 1.33 1.70
CA GLU A 30 -16.66 1.27 0.62
C GLU A 30 -16.03 1.34 -0.77
N LEU A 31 -15.00 2.17 -0.93
CA LEU A 31 -14.25 2.27 -2.19
C LEU A 31 -13.57 0.94 -2.52
N TYR A 32 -12.88 0.34 -1.55
CA TYR A 32 -12.22 -0.94 -1.75
C TYR A 32 -13.21 -2.08 -1.95
N ALA A 33 -14.29 -2.15 -1.18
CA ALA A 33 -15.32 -3.17 -1.34
C ALA A 33 -15.95 -3.11 -2.74
N ASN A 34 -16.19 -1.92 -3.29
CA ASN A 34 -16.74 -1.77 -4.63
C ASN A 34 -15.73 -2.11 -5.74
N ASP A 35 -14.47 -1.68 -5.60
CA ASP A 35 -13.40 -1.98 -6.56
C ASP A 35 -13.07 -3.50 -6.60
N LEU A 36 -13.08 -4.15 -5.43
CA LEU A 36 -12.80 -5.58 -5.31
C LEU A 36 -13.96 -6.47 -5.75
N LYS A 37 -15.22 -6.00 -5.67
CA LYS A 37 -16.39 -6.71 -6.24
C LYS A 37 -16.24 -6.98 -7.73
N ALA A 38 -15.64 -6.04 -8.48
CA ALA A 38 -15.37 -6.23 -9.91
C ALA A 38 -14.41 -7.41 -10.18
N ASN A 39 -13.59 -7.77 -9.18
CA ASN A 39 -12.64 -8.87 -9.22
C ASN A 39 -13.17 -10.13 -8.50
N SER A 40 -14.48 -10.20 -8.21
CA SER A 40 -15.12 -11.30 -7.46
C SER A 40 -14.53 -11.53 -6.05
N VAL A 41 -13.95 -10.48 -5.45
CA VAL A 41 -13.39 -10.52 -4.09
C VAL A 41 -14.33 -9.83 -3.12
N HIS A 42 -14.76 -10.56 -2.10
CA HIS A 42 -15.57 -10.03 -1.01
C HIS A 42 -14.69 -9.61 0.16
N LEU A 43 -14.70 -8.30 0.44
CA LEU A 43 -13.96 -7.75 1.56
C LEU A 43 -14.77 -7.90 2.86
N PRO A 44 -14.17 -8.40 3.96
CA PRO A 44 -14.84 -8.46 5.27
C PRO A 44 -15.20 -7.07 5.81
N GLU A 45 -16.01 -7.06 6.87
CA GLU A 45 -16.34 -5.83 7.60
C GLU A 45 -15.09 -5.07 8.08
N ARG A 46 -15.25 -3.76 8.29
CA ARG A 46 -14.21 -2.89 8.84
C ARG A 46 -13.64 -3.51 10.13
N GLY A 47 -12.32 -3.53 10.25
CA GLY A 47 -11.60 -4.12 11.39
C GLY A 47 -11.34 -5.63 11.31
N ARG A 48 -11.95 -6.34 10.35
CA ARG A 48 -11.68 -7.79 10.12
C ARG A 48 -10.69 -8.07 9.00
N TYR A 49 -10.22 -7.03 8.32
CA TYR A 49 -9.18 -7.11 7.30
C TYR A 49 -8.21 -5.95 7.47
N ALA A 50 -6.98 -6.17 7.02
CA ALA A 50 -5.96 -5.16 6.96
C ALA A 50 -5.53 -4.98 5.50
N THR A 51 -5.11 -3.77 5.17
CA THR A 51 -4.54 -3.46 3.87
C THR A 51 -3.28 -2.66 4.05
N GLY A 52 -2.36 -2.78 3.09
CA GLY A 52 -1.16 -1.99 3.09
C GLY A 52 -0.56 -1.87 1.70
N LEU A 53 0.13 -0.76 1.49
CA LEU A 53 0.88 -0.49 0.27
C LEU A 53 2.31 -0.96 0.43
N ILE A 54 2.79 -1.71 -0.56
CA ILE A 54 4.16 -2.20 -0.66
C ILE A 54 4.74 -1.66 -1.97
N PHE A 55 5.97 -1.16 -1.87
CA PHE A 55 6.74 -0.65 -2.99
C PHE A 55 7.79 -1.69 -3.36
N PHE A 56 7.64 -2.27 -4.55
CA PHE A 56 8.59 -3.25 -5.08
C PHE A 56 9.46 -2.62 -6.17
N ASP A 57 10.60 -3.26 -6.45
CA ASP A 57 11.32 -2.99 -7.69
C ASP A 57 10.54 -3.55 -8.89
N LYS A 58 10.50 -2.80 -10.00
CA LYS A 58 9.77 -3.18 -11.22
C LYS A 58 10.21 -4.53 -11.80
N LYS A 59 11.46 -4.94 -11.59
CA LYS A 59 12.00 -6.21 -12.13
C LYS A 59 11.74 -7.40 -11.22
N THR A 60 11.75 -7.19 -9.90
CA THR A 60 11.69 -8.29 -8.91
C THR A 60 10.36 -8.37 -8.15
N TYR A 61 9.36 -7.54 -8.50
CA TYR A 61 8.09 -7.48 -7.76
C TYR A 61 7.38 -8.83 -7.62
N LYS A 62 7.49 -9.75 -8.59
CA LYS A 62 6.87 -11.08 -8.48
C LYS A 62 7.46 -11.90 -7.33
N GLN A 63 8.79 -11.95 -7.25
CA GLN A 63 9.51 -12.62 -6.16
C GLN A 63 9.25 -11.92 -4.83
N GLY A 64 9.15 -10.59 -4.84
CA GLY A 64 8.77 -9.81 -3.66
C GLY A 64 7.36 -10.14 -3.16
N ILE A 65 6.40 -10.32 -4.06
CA ILE A 65 5.03 -10.75 -3.70
C ILE A 65 5.05 -12.14 -3.08
N GLU A 66 5.78 -13.08 -3.66
CA GLU A 66 5.93 -14.45 -3.11
C GLU A 66 6.52 -14.40 -1.70
N ALA A 67 7.64 -13.69 -1.51
CA ALA A 67 8.25 -13.54 -0.19
C ALA A 67 7.31 -12.88 0.84
N VAL A 68 6.51 -11.90 0.42
CA VAL A 68 5.50 -11.29 1.29
C VAL A 68 4.39 -12.28 1.63
N ASN A 69 3.94 -13.08 0.67
CA ASN A 69 2.93 -14.12 0.93
C ASN A 69 3.44 -15.12 1.97
N ASP A 70 4.68 -15.59 1.84
CA ASP A 70 5.32 -16.51 2.79
C ASP A 70 5.37 -15.92 4.21
N ILE A 71 5.75 -14.64 4.32
CA ILE A 71 5.76 -13.93 5.61
C ILE A 71 4.35 -13.84 6.18
N VAL A 72 3.35 -13.46 5.37
CA VAL A 72 1.96 -13.34 5.80
C VAL A 72 1.40 -14.68 6.29
N GLU A 73 1.68 -15.76 5.56
CA GLU A 73 1.28 -17.12 5.95
C GLU A 73 1.96 -17.58 7.25
N SER A 74 3.27 -17.35 7.39
CA SER A 74 4.00 -17.65 8.63
C SER A 74 3.43 -16.93 9.86
N CYS A 75 2.73 -15.83 9.62
CA CYS A 75 2.15 -14.97 10.63
C CYS A 75 0.68 -15.32 10.96
N SER A 76 0.15 -16.42 10.42
CA SER A 76 -1.26 -16.82 10.56
C SER A 76 -2.25 -15.82 9.97
N PHE A 77 -1.83 -15.08 8.95
CA PHE A 77 -2.70 -14.27 8.11
C PHE A 77 -2.89 -14.96 6.77
N LYS A 78 -4.03 -14.69 6.14
CA LYS A 78 -4.32 -15.14 4.79
C LYS A 78 -4.40 -13.94 3.87
N VAL A 79 -3.70 -14.02 2.75
CA VAL A 79 -3.83 -13.02 1.68
C VAL A 79 -5.18 -13.22 0.99
N LEU A 80 -6.00 -12.17 0.99
CA LEU A 80 -7.25 -12.15 0.22
C LEU A 80 -6.99 -11.79 -1.23
N PHE A 81 -6.24 -10.70 -1.45
CA PHE A 81 -6.08 -10.14 -2.78
C PHE A 81 -4.89 -9.20 -2.86
N TRP A 82 -4.28 -9.17 -4.04
CA TRP A 82 -3.28 -8.19 -4.43
C TRP A 82 -3.87 -7.25 -5.46
N ARG A 83 -3.98 -5.99 -5.09
CA ARG A 83 -4.46 -4.91 -5.94
C ARG A 83 -3.29 -4.13 -6.51
N SER A 84 -3.42 -3.71 -7.77
CA SER A 84 -2.52 -2.73 -8.39
C SER A 84 -3.24 -1.38 -8.42
N PRO A 85 -2.88 -0.42 -7.55
CA PRO A 85 -3.51 0.89 -7.56
C PRO A 85 -3.32 1.57 -8.93
N PRO A 86 -4.33 2.28 -9.44
CA PRO A 86 -4.17 3.08 -10.64
C PRO A 86 -3.15 4.19 -10.36
N VAL A 87 -2.12 4.27 -11.20
CA VAL A 87 -1.08 5.29 -11.15
C VAL A 87 -0.98 5.95 -12.52
N ASP A 88 -0.78 7.26 -12.53
CA ASP A 88 -0.48 8.00 -13.75
C ASP A 88 0.98 8.46 -13.70
N SER A 89 1.85 7.76 -14.43
CA SER A 89 3.29 8.07 -14.46
C SER A 89 3.63 9.25 -15.37
N SER A 90 2.64 9.79 -16.12
CA SER A 90 2.88 10.90 -17.08
C SER A 90 3.21 12.21 -16.37
N VAL A 91 2.68 12.40 -15.15
CA VAL A 91 2.90 13.59 -14.32
C VAL A 91 4.23 13.58 -13.57
N LEU A 92 4.99 12.48 -13.63
CA LEU A 92 6.28 12.38 -12.96
C LEU A 92 7.38 13.02 -13.79
N GLY A 93 8.21 13.85 -13.12
CA GLY A 93 9.48 14.35 -13.62
C GLY A 93 10.44 13.21 -14.00
N SER A 94 11.43 13.53 -14.85
CA SER A 94 12.30 12.53 -15.47
C SER A 94 13.11 11.70 -14.47
N GLU A 95 13.53 12.29 -13.35
CA GLU A 95 14.26 11.60 -12.29
C GLU A 95 13.32 10.73 -11.45
N SER A 96 12.16 11.26 -11.04
CA SER A 96 11.14 10.48 -10.32
C SER A 96 10.63 9.28 -11.13
N ARG A 97 10.51 9.41 -12.45
CA ARG A 97 10.05 8.33 -13.33
C ARG A 97 11.03 7.16 -13.39
N LYS A 98 12.34 7.43 -13.37
CA LYS A 98 13.38 6.38 -13.36
C LYS A 98 13.32 5.55 -12.08
N ASN A 99 13.04 6.20 -10.95
CA ASN A 99 12.99 5.58 -9.62
C ASN A 99 11.58 5.17 -9.19
N GLU A 100 10.57 5.28 -10.07
CA GLU A 100 9.20 4.92 -9.75
C GLU A 100 9.10 3.42 -9.40
N PRO A 101 8.64 3.08 -8.18
CA PRO A 101 8.49 1.69 -7.77
C PRO A 101 7.24 1.04 -8.36
N CYS A 102 7.22 -0.28 -8.37
CA CYS A 102 6.01 -1.05 -8.62
C CYS A 102 5.16 -1.08 -7.34
N ILE A 103 4.12 -0.24 -7.29
CA ILE A 103 3.22 -0.15 -6.15
C ILE A 103 2.21 -1.30 -6.20
N ARG A 104 2.09 -2.03 -5.09
CA ARG A 104 1.09 -3.08 -4.90
C ARG A 104 0.42 -2.92 -3.55
N GLN A 105 -0.88 -3.12 -3.53
CA GLN A 105 -1.66 -3.07 -2.32
C GLN A 105 -2.11 -4.48 -1.95
N ILE A 106 -1.74 -4.94 -0.76
CA ILE A 106 -2.16 -6.23 -0.24
C ILE A 106 -3.42 -6.06 0.60
N PHE A 107 -4.31 -7.04 0.56
CA PHE A 107 -5.42 -7.20 1.49
C PHE A 107 -5.24 -8.53 2.20
N VAL A 108 -5.21 -8.50 3.54
CA VAL A 108 -5.01 -9.67 4.38
C VAL A 108 -6.11 -9.79 5.41
N VAL A 109 -6.42 -11.02 5.80
CA VAL A 109 -7.33 -11.34 6.89
C VAL A 109 -6.61 -12.19 7.92
N GLY A 110 -6.80 -11.86 9.19
CA GLY A 110 -6.29 -12.66 10.29
C GLY A 110 -7.44 -13.35 11.00
N SER A 111 -7.18 -14.53 11.57
CA SER A 111 -8.05 -15.06 12.62
C SER A 111 -7.77 -14.26 13.90
N CYS A 112 -8.41 -13.11 14.03
CA CYS A 112 -8.34 -12.26 15.22
C CYS A 112 -9.76 -12.02 15.74
N PRO A 113 -10.06 -12.39 17.00
CA PRO A 113 -11.37 -12.17 17.59
C PRO A 113 -11.69 -10.69 17.87
N SER A 114 -10.71 -9.78 17.88
CA SER A 114 -10.92 -8.35 18.13
C SER A 114 -10.12 -7.42 17.20
N ASP A 115 -10.63 -6.19 17.01
CA ASP A 115 -9.98 -5.14 16.21
C ASP A 115 -8.64 -4.70 16.83
N ASP A 116 -8.56 -4.61 18.16
CA ASP A 116 -7.31 -4.30 18.87
C ASP A 116 -6.21 -5.34 18.61
N GLU A 117 -6.55 -6.62 18.58
CA GLU A 117 -5.58 -7.67 18.25
C GLU A 117 -5.16 -7.63 16.79
N MET A 118 -6.09 -7.31 15.89
CA MET A 118 -5.79 -7.08 14.48
C MET A 118 -4.78 -5.92 14.33
N GLN A 119 -5.05 -4.78 14.96
CA GLN A 119 -4.17 -3.60 14.93
C GLN A 119 -2.80 -3.88 15.55
N ARG A 120 -2.74 -4.59 16.69
CA ARG A 120 -1.45 -4.96 17.31
C ARG A 120 -0.63 -5.87 16.41
N LYS A 121 -1.24 -6.90 15.83
CA LYS A 121 -0.52 -7.82 14.93
C LYS A 121 -0.03 -7.07 13.68
N VAL A 122 -0.89 -6.27 13.04
CA VAL A 122 -0.51 -5.43 11.90
C VAL A 122 0.59 -4.43 12.25
N GLY A 123 0.54 -3.81 13.42
CA GLY A 123 1.57 -2.90 13.92
C GLY A 123 2.93 -3.58 14.13
N VAL A 124 2.95 -4.84 14.54
CA VAL A 124 4.18 -5.65 14.59
C VAL A 124 4.68 -5.93 13.17
N TYR A 125 3.78 -6.23 12.22
CA TYR A 125 4.18 -6.48 10.83
C TYR A 125 4.71 -5.25 10.12
N ASN A 126 4.26 -4.04 10.44
CA ASN A 126 4.88 -2.79 9.97
C ASN A 126 6.39 -2.72 10.20
N LYS A 127 6.87 -3.46 11.21
CA LYS A 127 8.29 -3.55 11.56
C LYS A 127 9.05 -4.56 10.70
N CYS A 128 8.37 -5.57 10.16
CA CYS A 128 8.95 -6.62 9.30
C CYS A 128 8.79 -6.30 7.80
N ILE A 129 7.63 -5.79 7.41
CA ILE A 129 7.29 -5.30 6.07
C ILE A 129 6.79 -3.89 6.31
N ARG A 130 7.49 -2.87 5.81
CA ARG A 130 7.20 -1.47 6.11
C ARG A 130 5.90 -1.01 5.44
N PHE A 131 4.73 -1.45 5.91
CA PHE A 131 3.47 -0.87 5.48
C PHE A 131 3.41 0.54 6.06
N ARG A 132 3.23 1.54 5.20
CA ARG A 132 2.92 2.90 5.66
C ARG A 132 1.40 2.99 5.77
N PHE A 133 0.91 3.26 6.99
CA PHE A 133 -0.48 3.60 7.23
C PHE A 133 -0.81 4.95 6.59
#